data_AF-A0A7J8N000-F1
#
_entry.id   AF-A0A7J8N000-F1
#
_cell.length_a   1.000
_cell.length_b   1.000
_cell.length_c   1.000
_cell.angle_alpha   90.00
_cell.angle_beta   90.00
_cell.angle_gamma   90.00
#
_symmetry.space_group_name_H-M   'P 1'
#
loop_
_entity.id
_entity.type
_entity.pdbx_description
1 polymer ?
#
loop_
_entity_poly.entity_id
_entity_poly.type
_entity_poly.pdbx_seq_one_letter_code
_entity_poly.pdbx_strand_id
1 'polypeptide(L)' 'MVIQESALKLYSTLCEVEGLTKNERYLALSKIPDHLTQMFIFFSLPSSM' A
#
# COMPACT_ATOMS: atom_id res chain seq x y z
N MET A 1 0.66 14.68 1.59
CA MET A 1 -0.65 14.08 1.21
C MET A 1 -0.94 12.99 2.23
N VAL A 2 -1.76 13.28 3.25
CA VAL A 2 -1.86 12.51 4.51
C VAL A 2 -2.16 11.01 4.31
N ILE A 3 -2.85 10.67 3.22
CA ILE A 3 -3.28 9.31 2.88
C ILE A 3 -2.13 8.42 2.34
N GLN A 4 -1.13 9.00 1.68
CA GLN A 4 0.04 8.25 1.19
C GLN A 4 0.99 7.85 2.32
N GLU A 5 1.21 8.75 3.26
CA GLU A 5 2.10 8.52 4.40
C GLU A 5 1.53 7.44 5.34
N SER A 6 0.21 7.43 5.55
CA SER A 6 -0.45 6.38 6.34
C SER A 6 -0.37 5.01 5.65
N ALA A 7 -0.53 4.96 4.32
CA ALA A 7 -0.39 3.73 3.55
C ALA A 7 1.03 3.15 3.59
N LEU A 8 2.05 4.00 3.43
CA LEU A 8 3.46 3.61 3.52
C LEU A 8 3.81 3.09 4.91
N LYS A 9 3.35 3.79 5.97
CA LYS A 9 3.57 3.36 7.35
C LYS A 9 2.93 1.99 7.62
N LEU A 10 1.72 1.77 7.12
CA LEU A 10 1.01 0.51 7.28
C LEU A 10 1.65 -0.63 6.47
N TYR A 11 2.11 -0.36 5.25
CA TYR A 11 2.87 -1.34 4.46
C TYR A 11 4.17 -1.75 5.18
N SER A 12 4.88 -0.78 5.78
CA SER A 12 6.08 -1.06 6.59
C SER A 12 5.75 -1.98 7.76
N THR A 13 4.69 -1.68 8.52
CA THR A 13 4.25 -2.55 9.63
C THR A 13 3.88 -3.96 9.15
N LEU A 14 3.21 -4.09 8.01
CA LEU A 14 2.88 -5.39 7.41
C LEU A 14 4.11 -6.16 6.92
N CYS A 15 5.22 -5.47 6.64
CA CYS A 15 6.48 -6.11 6.25
C CYS A 15 7.23 -6.71 7.44
N GLU A 16 7.03 -6.17 8.64
CA GLU A 16 7.60 -6.67 9.89
C GLU A 16 6.86 -7.90 10.42
N VAL A 17 5.64 -8.18 9.93
CA VAL A 17 4.89 -9.38 10.29
C VAL A 17 5.50 -10.60 9.61
N GLU A 18 6.10 -11.48 10.42
CA GLU A 18 6.65 -12.76 9.97
C GLU A 18 5.55 -13.67 9.43
N GLY A 19 5.82 -14.36 8.32
CA GLY A 19 4.88 -15.26 7.66
C GLY A 19 3.90 -14.59 6.69
N LEU A 20 3.81 -13.25 6.64
CA LEU A 20 2.98 -12.56 5.64
C LEU A 20 3.69 -12.52 4.28
N THR A 21 3.07 -13.07 3.25
CA THR A 21 3.57 -12.95 1.88
C THR A 21 3.27 -11.58 1.29
N LYS A 22 4.03 -11.18 0.26
CA LYS A 22 3.81 -9.90 -0.45
C LYS A 22 2.36 -9.75 -0.93
N ASN A 23 1.76 -10.83 -1.46
CA ASN A 23 0.39 -10.81 -1.96
C ASN A 23 -0.64 -10.59 -0.83
N GLU A 24 -0.44 -11.18 0.33
CA GLU A 24 -1.30 -10.98 1.50
C GLU A 24 -1.17 -9.56 2.07
N ARG A 25 0.03 -8.96 2.01
CA ARG A 25 0.24 -7.55 2.38
C ARG A 25 -0.58 -6.62 1.48
N TYR A 26 -0.54 -6.85 0.16
CA TYR A 26 -1.36 -6.08 -0.79
C TYR A 26 -2.85 -6.33 -0.59
N LEU A 27 -3.26 -7.57 -0.34
CA LEU A 27 -4.66 -7.89 -0.07
C LEU A 27 -5.16 -7.19 1.20
N ALA A 28 -4.36 -7.14 2.27
CA ALA A 28 -4.68 -6.44 3.50
C ALA A 28 -4.83 -4.92 3.26
N LEU A 29 -3.94 -4.32 2.48
CA LEU A 29 -4.06 -2.91 2.08
C LEU A 29 -5.29 -2.67 1.20
N SER A 30 -5.65 -3.62 0.33
CA SER A 30 -6.81 -3.51 -0.57
C SER A 30 -8.16 -3.51 0.14
N LYS A 31 -8.20 -4.05 1.36
CA LYS A 31 -9.41 -4.07 2.21
C LYS A 31 -9.64 -2.76 2.95
N ILE A 32 -8.68 -1.83 2.93
CA ILE A 32 -8.84 -0.52 3.53
C ILE A 32 -9.76 0.29 2.60
N PRO A 33 -10.91 0.79 3.10
CA PRO A 33 -11.87 1.55 2.30
C PRO A 33 -11.31 2.95 1.99
N ASP A 34 -10.38 2.98 1.04
CA ASP A 34 -9.74 4.14 0.38
C ASP A 34 -8.77 3.70 -0.75
N HIS A 35 -8.60 2.38 -0.94
CA HIS A 35 -7.60 1.79 -1.82
C HIS A 35 -7.77 2.13 -3.31
N LEU A 36 -8.99 2.47 -3.78
CA LEU A 36 -9.19 2.92 -5.16
C LEU A 36 -8.43 4.24 -5.43
N THR A 37 -8.46 5.19 -4.50
CA THR A 37 -7.75 6.47 -4.64
C THR A 37 -6.24 6.30 -4.53
N GLN A 38 -5.76 5.35 -3.71
CA GLN A 38 -4.33 5.08 -3.54
C GLN A 38 -3.71 4.25 -4.67
N MET A 39 -4.40 3.22 -5.18
CA MET A 39 -3.98 2.47 -6.38
C MET A 39 -3.89 3.41 -7.57
N PHE A 40 -4.88 4.28 -7.78
CA PHE A 40 -4.87 5.21 -8.91
C PHE A 40 -3.63 6.10 -8.87
N ILE A 41 -3.24 6.60 -7.68
CA ILE A 41 -2.05 7.44 -7.54
C ILE A 41 -0.76 6.63 -7.72
N PHE A 42 -0.69 5.39 -7.24
CA PHE A 42 0.49 4.52 -7.42
C PHE A 42 0.72 4.11 -8.89
N PHE A 43 -0.36 3.86 -9.65
CA PHE A 43 -0.29 3.58 -11.10
C PHE A 43 -0.11 4.83 -11.97
N SER A 44 -0.44 6.01 -11.45
CA SER A 44 -0.29 7.29 -12.16
C SER A 44 1.07 7.95 -11.95
N LEU A 45 1.92 7.41 -11.07
CA LEU A 45 3.29 7.88 -10.94
C LEU A 45 4.06 7.49 -12.22
N PRO A 46 4.71 8.45 -12.90
CA PRO A 46 5.58 8.09 -14.01
C PRO A 46 6.64 7.17 -13.45
N SER A 47 6.78 6.00 -14.07
CA SER A 47 7.88 5.08 -13.81
C SER A 47 9.17 5.86 -14.09
N SER A 48 9.74 6.49 -13.06
CA SER A 48 11.03 7.16 -13.18
C SER A 48 12.03 6.10 -13.63
N MET A 49 12.43 6.21 -14.89
CA MET A 49 13.73 5.75 -15.36
C MET A 49 14.84 6.40 -14.51
#